data_AF-A0A2A4END0-F1
#
_entry.id   AF-A0A2A4END0-F1
#
_cell.length_a   1.000
_cell.length_b   1.000
_cell.length_c   1.000
_cell.angle_alpha   90.00
_cell.angle_beta   90.00
_cell.angle_gamma   90.00
#
_symmetry.space_group_name_H-M   'P 1'
#
loop_
_entity.id
_entity.type
_entity.pdbx_description
1 polymer ?
#
loop_
_entity_poly.entity_id
_entity_poly.type
_entity_poly.pdbx_seq_one_letter_code
_entity_poly.pdbx_strand_id
1 'polypeptide(L)'
;MNFRQKAFFVVSALASLMISPGAFASSRAELPVKTIQSSRPPYIARISGDTLISISLPPKLLALDMNAENSIASETGDFKSARYAFPNTVVPQEVVHNLARIYRYDRRRDVPIVSSGGDWVIAEYFKAGSHVPVARFRLLGRHVQRQEQLDRSGRTIKVIAIGWARQSAQDDDDSDASDLGDRPAWIRVFKVSPAGKRTLVALAWRRKRFVEAPSTTDQPDDNELAFGLPDGTVKWTTKAAFLKAQNIDLNAKMLGESAAPVAKQ
;
A
#
# COMPACT_ATOMS: atom_id res chain seq x y z
N MET A 1 -4.79 76.11 52.80
CA MET A 1 -3.71 75.74 53.74
C MET A 1 -2.73 74.83 53.01
N ASN A 2 -1.46 75.23 53.01
CA ASN A 2 -0.32 74.48 52.48
C ASN A 2 -0.13 73.16 53.23
N PHE A 3 0.32 72.09 52.56
CA PHE A 3 1.70 71.59 52.73
C PHE A 3 2.05 70.57 51.64
N ARG A 4 3.27 70.74 51.13
CA ARG A 4 3.99 69.89 50.18
C ARG A 4 4.33 68.53 50.81
N GLN A 5 4.49 67.49 49.99
CA GLN A 5 5.77 66.76 49.94
C GLN A 5 5.90 65.91 48.67
N LYS A 6 7.11 65.97 48.12
CA LYS A 6 7.61 65.27 46.94
C LYS A 6 8.05 63.87 47.35
N ALA A 7 7.88 62.89 46.47
CA ALA A 7 8.75 61.72 46.42
C ALA A 7 9.01 61.34 44.96
N PHE A 8 10.28 61.48 44.58
CA PHE A 8 10.87 60.96 43.35
C PHE A 8 10.95 59.44 43.43
N PHE A 9 10.60 58.74 42.36
CA PHE A 9 11.29 57.51 41.97
C PHE A 9 11.30 57.41 40.44
N VAL A 10 12.49 57.57 39.88
CA VAL A 10 12.87 57.14 38.54
C VAL A 10 13.55 55.79 38.72
N VAL A 11 13.00 54.73 38.13
CA VAL A 11 13.79 53.54 37.75
C VAL A 11 13.24 52.99 36.45
N SER A 12 14.12 52.96 35.47
CA SER A 12 14.00 52.43 34.12
C SER A 12 13.67 50.94 34.10
N ALA A 13 12.86 50.50 33.13
CA ALA A 13 12.80 49.10 32.73
C ALA A 13 12.72 48.98 31.20
N LEU A 14 13.63 48.13 30.70
CA LEU A 14 14.05 47.88 29.33
C LEU A 14 12.94 47.76 28.29
N ALA A 15 13.17 48.40 27.14
CA ALA A 15 12.59 47.98 25.87
C ALA A 15 13.16 46.61 25.49
N SER A 16 12.37 45.56 25.67
CA SER A 16 12.68 44.22 25.15
C SER A 16 12.50 44.21 23.64
N LEU A 17 13.62 44.31 22.93
CA LEU A 17 13.74 43.97 21.52
C LEU A 17 13.31 42.51 21.35
N MET A 18 12.17 42.28 20.69
CA MET A 18 11.75 40.96 20.22
C MET A 18 12.70 40.55 19.09
N ILE A 19 13.84 39.96 19.44
CA ILE A 19 14.63 39.15 18.52
C ILE A 19 13.87 37.84 18.36
N SER A 20 13.00 37.77 17.35
CA SER A 20 12.48 36.49 16.88
C SER A 20 13.68 35.64 16.45
N PRO A 21 13.96 34.49 17.08
CA PRO A 21 14.88 33.55 16.47
C PRO A 21 14.19 33.05 15.21
N GLY A 22 14.67 33.55 14.07
CA GLY A 22 14.33 33.00 12.77
C GLY A 22 14.63 31.50 12.84
N ALA A 23 13.58 30.70 12.90
CA ALA A 23 13.66 29.30 12.64
C ALA A 23 14.13 29.17 11.20
N PHE A 24 15.45 29.03 11.02
CA PHE A 24 16.01 28.41 9.84
C PHE A 24 15.49 26.96 9.85
N ALA A 25 14.29 26.78 9.29
CA ALA A 25 13.94 25.52 8.68
C ALA A 25 14.97 25.33 7.58
N SER A 26 16.07 24.66 7.93
CA SER A 26 17.04 24.17 6.98
C SER A 26 16.27 23.20 6.10
N SER A 27 15.77 23.70 4.96
CA SER A 27 15.24 22.87 3.90
C SER A 27 16.40 21.99 3.49
N ARG A 28 16.45 20.77 4.04
CA ARG A 28 17.44 19.78 3.67
C ARG A 28 17.29 19.60 2.17
N ALA A 29 18.23 20.14 1.41
CA ALA A 29 18.20 20.07 -0.04
C ALA A 29 18.08 18.60 -0.42
N GLU A 30 17.01 18.24 -1.13
CA GLU A 30 16.82 16.88 -1.60
C GLU A 30 18.02 16.51 -2.49
N LEU A 31 18.71 15.43 -2.14
CA LEU A 31 19.86 14.99 -2.92
C LEU A 31 19.36 14.52 -4.29
N PRO A 32 20.03 14.92 -5.38
CA PRO A 32 19.60 14.59 -6.73
C PRO A 32 19.56 13.07 -6.91
N VAL A 33 18.46 12.57 -7.47
CA VAL A 33 18.31 11.14 -7.78
C VAL A 33 19.04 10.83 -9.08
N LYS A 34 19.99 9.90 -9.02
CA LYS A 34 20.74 9.37 -10.16
C LYS A 34 20.21 8.00 -10.57
N THR A 35 20.25 7.71 -11.86
CA THR A 35 19.93 6.38 -12.41
C THR A 35 21.23 5.70 -12.83
N ILE A 36 21.45 4.47 -12.37
CA ILE A 36 22.57 3.62 -12.76
C ILE A 36 22.01 2.39 -13.49
N GLN A 37 22.63 2.03 -14.60
CA GLN A 37 22.29 0.82 -15.35
C GLN A 37 23.50 -0.09 -15.46
N SER A 38 23.28 -1.39 -15.36
CA SER A 38 24.28 -2.42 -15.60
C SER A 38 23.71 -3.42 -16.59
N SER A 39 24.59 -4.00 -17.41
CA SER A 39 24.27 -5.13 -18.30
C SER A 39 24.75 -6.48 -17.75
N ARG A 40 25.62 -6.49 -16.73
CA ARG A 40 26.26 -7.70 -16.17
C ARG A 40 26.48 -7.57 -14.65
N PRO A 41 25.55 -8.05 -13.79
CA PRO A 41 24.21 -8.53 -14.15
C PRO A 41 23.28 -7.36 -14.59
N PRO A 42 22.23 -7.64 -15.37
CA PRO A 42 21.32 -6.62 -15.87
C PRO A 42 20.46 -5.99 -14.77
N TYR A 43 20.52 -4.67 -14.58
CA TYR A 43 19.62 -3.94 -13.67
C TYR A 43 19.51 -2.45 -14.03
N ILE A 44 18.46 -1.80 -13.50
CA ILE A 44 18.32 -0.34 -13.49
C ILE A 44 18.05 0.10 -12.03
N ALA A 45 18.96 0.87 -11.44
CA ALA A 45 18.90 1.33 -10.06
C ALA A 45 18.70 2.85 -9.98
N ARG A 46 17.96 3.32 -8.98
CA ARG A 46 17.82 4.74 -8.62
C ARG A 46 18.47 4.97 -7.26
N ILE A 47 19.39 5.93 -7.20
CA ILE A 47 20.20 6.23 -6.02
C ILE A 47 20.08 7.71 -5.67
N SER A 48 20.02 8.05 -4.39
CA SER A 48 20.08 9.43 -3.88
C SER A 48 21.17 9.50 -2.82
N GLY A 49 22.23 10.27 -3.08
CA GLY A 49 23.46 10.21 -2.28
C GLY A 49 24.06 8.79 -2.30
N ASP A 50 24.26 8.21 -1.11
CA ASP A 50 24.76 6.84 -0.94
C ASP A 50 23.63 5.82 -0.70
N THR A 51 22.37 6.20 -0.94
CA THR A 51 21.19 5.36 -0.67
C THR A 51 20.55 4.84 -1.95
N LEU A 52 20.39 3.52 -2.04
CA LEU A 52 19.57 2.86 -3.05
C LEU A 52 18.08 3.06 -2.75
N ILE A 53 17.39 3.76 -3.64
CA ILE A 53 15.94 4.06 -3.53
C ILE A 53 15.11 2.92 -4.13
N SER A 54 15.49 2.47 -5.33
CA SER A 54 14.84 1.33 -5.98
C SER A 54 15.74 0.67 -7.01
N ILE A 55 15.48 -0.59 -7.32
CA ILE A 55 16.17 -1.36 -8.35
C ILE A 55 15.21 -2.25 -9.12
N SER A 56 15.25 -2.17 -10.45
CA SER A 56 14.50 -3.05 -11.34
C SER A 56 15.40 -4.18 -11.82
N LEU A 57 14.92 -5.41 -11.65
CA LEU A 57 15.67 -6.64 -11.88
C LEU A 57 14.85 -7.61 -12.74
N PRO A 58 15.47 -8.33 -13.69
CA PRO A 58 14.82 -9.45 -14.34
C PRO A 58 14.57 -10.61 -13.36
N PRO A 59 13.60 -11.48 -13.67
CA PRO A 59 13.08 -12.48 -12.75
C PRO A 59 14.10 -13.41 -12.11
N LYS A 60 15.18 -13.74 -12.81
CA LYS A 60 16.09 -14.78 -12.33
C LYS A 60 17.21 -14.28 -11.41
N LEU A 61 17.34 -12.96 -11.19
CA LEU A 61 18.45 -12.41 -10.39
C LEU A 61 18.23 -12.47 -8.88
N LEU A 62 16.98 -12.55 -8.41
CA LEU A 62 16.63 -12.72 -7.00
C LEU A 62 15.81 -13.99 -6.81
N ALA A 63 16.46 -15.14 -6.99
CA ALA A 63 15.81 -16.46 -7.02
C ALA A 63 15.00 -16.83 -5.77
N LEU A 64 15.25 -16.23 -4.60
CA LEU A 64 14.50 -16.54 -3.39
C LEU A 64 13.12 -15.86 -3.39
N ASP A 65 13.03 -14.67 -3.97
CA ASP A 65 11.76 -13.98 -4.14
C ASP A 65 11.11 -14.38 -5.47
N MET A 66 11.89 -14.56 -6.53
CA MET A 66 11.43 -14.81 -7.89
C MET A 66 11.81 -16.23 -8.33
N ASN A 67 11.09 -17.22 -7.79
CA ASN A 67 11.12 -18.64 -8.19
C ASN A 67 9.75 -19.08 -8.70
N ALA A 68 9.63 -20.33 -9.16
CA ALA A 68 8.35 -20.85 -9.69
C ALA A 68 7.18 -20.76 -8.69
N GLU A 69 7.46 -20.81 -7.39
CA GLU A 69 6.43 -20.78 -6.33
C GLU A 69 5.98 -19.34 -6.00
N ASN A 70 6.87 -18.36 -6.14
CA ASN A 70 6.65 -16.97 -5.75
C ASN A 70 6.56 -15.99 -6.93
N SER A 71 6.82 -16.43 -8.16
CA SER A 71 6.81 -15.56 -9.33
C SER A 71 5.40 -15.42 -9.89
N ILE A 72 5.06 -14.19 -10.23
CA ILE A 72 3.79 -13.83 -10.82
C ILE A 72 3.97 -13.85 -12.33
N ALA A 73 3.30 -14.79 -13.00
CA ALA A 73 3.23 -14.82 -14.44
C ALA A 73 2.47 -13.57 -14.94
N SER A 74 2.96 -12.95 -16.00
CA SER A 74 2.20 -11.92 -16.70
C SER A 74 1.13 -12.55 -17.60
N GLU A 75 0.25 -11.73 -18.17
CA GLU A 75 -0.78 -12.17 -19.12
C GLU A 75 -0.23 -12.98 -20.30
N THR A 76 1.01 -12.75 -20.71
CA THR A 76 1.66 -13.47 -21.82
C THR A 76 2.37 -14.76 -21.37
N GLY A 77 2.25 -15.15 -20.10
CA GLY A 77 2.94 -16.31 -19.53
C GLY A 77 4.41 -16.06 -19.17
N ASP A 78 4.97 -14.91 -19.53
CA ASP A 78 6.34 -14.53 -19.21
C ASP A 78 6.46 -13.86 -17.84
N PHE A 79 7.62 -14.02 -17.19
CA PHE A 79 7.94 -13.28 -15.98
C PHE A 79 8.45 -11.89 -16.33
N LYS A 80 7.76 -10.85 -15.87
CA LYS A 80 8.18 -9.45 -16.05
C LYS A 80 9.28 -9.08 -15.05
N SER A 81 10.09 -8.10 -15.43
CA SER A 81 11.06 -7.50 -14.50
C SER A 81 10.31 -6.94 -13.29
N ALA A 82 10.85 -7.19 -12.09
CA ALA A 82 10.30 -6.69 -10.85
C ALA A 82 11.08 -5.47 -10.39
N ARG A 83 10.36 -4.49 -9.85
CA ARG A 83 10.97 -3.34 -9.18
C ARG A 83 10.97 -3.59 -7.68
N TYR A 84 12.13 -3.46 -7.05
CA TYR A 84 12.29 -3.47 -5.61
C TYR A 84 12.46 -2.03 -5.11
N ALA A 85 11.74 -1.67 -4.05
CA ALA A 85 11.85 -0.38 -3.37
C ALA A 85 11.98 -0.59 -1.86
N PHE A 86 12.56 0.39 -1.17
CA PHE A 86 12.93 0.29 0.25
C PHE A 86 12.29 1.41 1.08
N PRO A 87 10.95 1.43 1.20
CA PRO A 87 10.24 2.58 1.75
C PRO A 87 10.45 2.78 3.26
N ASN A 88 10.79 1.71 3.98
CA ASN A 88 10.94 1.72 5.43
C ASN A 88 12.38 1.47 5.89
N THR A 89 13.36 1.55 4.98
CA THR A 89 14.76 1.26 5.31
C THR A 89 15.74 1.99 4.42
N VAL A 90 16.83 2.49 5.00
CA VAL A 90 17.95 3.06 4.25
C VAL A 90 18.83 1.92 3.76
N VAL A 91 18.93 1.78 2.43
CA VAL A 91 19.73 0.73 1.79
C VAL A 91 20.97 1.36 1.18
N PRO A 92 22.19 0.90 1.50
CA PRO A 92 23.42 1.43 0.91
C PRO A 92 23.48 1.16 -0.59
N GLN A 93 24.01 2.10 -1.38
CA GLN A 93 24.17 1.92 -2.83
C GLN A 93 25.05 0.72 -3.17
N GLU A 94 25.99 0.32 -2.31
CA GLU A 94 26.92 -0.79 -2.53
C GLU A 94 26.20 -2.14 -2.66
N VAL A 95 24.92 -2.22 -2.30
CA VAL A 95 24.06 -3.36 -2.57
C VAL A 95 23.99 -3.70 -4.06
N VAL A 96 24.17 -2.74 -4.98
CA VAL A 96 24.19 -3.02 -6.42
C VAL A 96 25.36 -3.90 -6.86
N HIS A 97 26.44 -3.98 -6.06
CA HIS A 97 27.59 -4.87 -6.32
C HIS A 97 27.34 -6.31 -5.84
N ASN A 98 26.38 -6.52 -4.94
CA ASN A 98 25.96 -7.84 -4.48
C ASN A 98 24.46 -7.83 -4.21
N LEU A 99 23.69 -8.08 -5.26
CA LEU A 99 22.23 -7.95 -5.26
C LEU A 99 21.54 -8.80 -4.19
N ALA A 100 22.10 -9.95 -3.80
CA ALA A 100 21.54 -10.79 -2.75
C ALA A 100 21.49 -10.09 -1.37
N ARG A 101 22.27 -9.02 -1.17
CA ARG A 101 22.21 -8.21 0.06
C ARG A 101 20.86 -7.50 0.24
N ILE A 102 20.06 -7.34 -0.83
CA ILE A 102 18.69 -6.80 -0.78
C ILE A 102 17.83 -7.54 0.24
N TYR A 103 18.03 -8.85 0.42
CA TYR A 103 17.25 -9.65 1.36
C TYR A 103 17.43 -9.24 2.82
N ARG A 104 18.47 -8.48 3.16
CA ARG A 104 18.70 -8.00 4.55
C ARG A 104 17.82 -6.81 4.93
N TYR A 105 17.02 -6.30 4.00
CA TYR A 105 16.21 -5.11 4.19
C TYR A 105 14.72 -5.41 3.96
N ASP A 106 13.88 -4.64 4.65
CA ASP A 106 12.45 -4.59 4.31
C ASP A 106 12.32 -4.03 2.90
N ARG A 107 11.57 -4.73 2.06
CA ARG A 107 11.50 -4.41 0.63
C ARG A 107 10.09 -4.61 0.11
N ARG A 108 9.68 -3.67 -0.72
CA ARG A 108 8.50 -3.78 -1.56
C ARG A 108 8.92 -4.31 -2.92
N ARG A 109 8.21 -5.29 -3.43
CA ARG A 109 8.35 -5.79 -4.81
C ARG A 109 7.10 -5.44 -5.60
N ASP A 110 7.29 -4.75 -6.72
CA ASP A 110 6.25 -4.43 -7.69
C ASP A 110 6.47 -5.23 -8.97
N VAL A 111 5.49 -6.06 -9.35
CA VAL A 111 5.48 -6.86 -10.57
C VAL A 111 4.32 -6.41 -11.46
N PRO A 112 4.60 -5.80 -12.63
CA PRO A 112 3.55 -5.46 -13.59
C PRO A 112 2.88 -6.73 -14.13
N ILE A 113 1.56 -6.73 -14.31
CA ILE A 113 0.80 -7.92 -14.77
C ILE A 113 0.43 -7.81 -16.25
N VAL A 114 -0.01 -6.62 -16.71
CA VAL A 114 -0.46 -6.40 -18.09
C VAL A 114 0.57 -5.63 -18.91
N SER A 115 0.61 -5.83 -20.23
CA SER A 115 1.61 -5.20 -21.11
C SER A 115 1.11 -3.91 -21.77
N SER A 116 -0.22 -3.77 -21.93
CA SER A 116 -0.78 -2.89 -22.97
C SER A 116 -2.02 -2.09 -22.59
N GLY A 117 -2.49 -2.08 -21.33
CA GLY A 117 -3.79 -1.44 -21.05
C GLY A 117 -4.06 -0.90 -19.64
N GLY A 118 -3.13 -0.97 -18.70
CA GLY A 118 -3.32 -0.38 -17.37
C GLY A 118 -2.10 -0.50 -16.48
N ASP A 119 -2.03 0.36 -15.46
CA ASP A 119 -0.98 0.33 -14.43
C ASP A 119 -1.26 -0.79 -13.40
N TRP A 120 -1.53 -2.01 -13.90
CA TRP A 120 -1.77 -3.17 -13.06
C TRP A 120 -0.46 -3.70 -12.50
N VAL A 121 -0.36 -3.71 -11.18
CA VAL A 121 0.82 -4.16 -10.46
C VAL A 121 0.38 -5.08 -9.33
N ILE A 122 1.03 -6.23 -9.20
CA ILE A 122 1.06 -6.92 -7.92
C ILE A 122 2.20 -6.34 -7.10
N ALA A 123 1.84 -5.76 -5.96
CA ALA A 123 2.76 -5.19 -5.01
C ALA A 123 2.80 -6.05 -3.75
N GLU A 124 4.00 -6.42 -3.33
CA GLU A 124 4.24 -7.33 -2.22
C GLU A 124 5.22 -6.71 -1.23
N TYR A 125 4.99 -6.94 0.06
CA TYR A 125 5.87 -6.49 1.13
C TYR A 125 6.60 -7.65 1.78
N PHE A 126 7.92 -7.59 1.79
CA PHE A 126 8.79 -8.56 2.44
C PHE A 126 9.54 -7.90 3.60
N LYS A 127 9.56 -8.58 4.75
CA LYS A 127 10.46 -8.20 5.84
C LYS A 127 11.89 -8.63 5.51
N ALA A 128 12.86 -7.93 6.12
CA ALA A 128 14.26 -8.34 6.14
C ALA A 128 14.41 -9.81 6.57
N GLY A 129 15.19 -10.56 5.80
CA GLY A 129 15.44 -11.99 5.99
C GLY A 129 14.29 -12.91 5.58
N SER A 130 13.10 -12.40 5.26
CA SER A 130 11.97 -13.20 4.79
C SER A 130 11.93 -13.27 3.27
N HIS A 131 11.62 -14.45 2.72
CA HIS A 131 11.33 -14.68 1.29
C HIS A 131 9.84 -14.94 1.03
N VAL A 132 9.04 -14.83 2.09
CA VAL A 132 7.58 -14.91 2.04
C VAL A 132 7.04 -13.50 2.25
N PRO A 133 6.15 -12.99 1.37
CA PRO A 133 5.55 -11.69 1.58
C PRO A 133 4.58 -11.72 2.76
N VAL A 134 4.53 -10.63 3.52
CA VAL A 134 3.55 -10.46 4.62
C VAL A 134 2.17 -10.12 4.08
N ALA A 135 2.14 -9.38 2.97
CA ALA A 135 0.92 -9.00 2.28
C ALA A 135 1.20 -8.86 0.78
N ARG A 136 0.16 -9.13 0.00
CA ARG A 136 0.14 -8.97 -1.46
C ARG A 136 -1.07 -8.13 -1.84
N PHE A 137 -0.86 -7.16 -2.71
CA PHE A 137 -1.90 -6.26 -3.21
C PHE A 137 -1.93 -6.32 -4.74
N ARG A 138 -3.12 -6.40 -5.33
CA ARG A 138 -3.34 -6.11 -6.75
C ARG A 138 -3.79 -4.66 -6.87
N LEU A 139 -2.99 -3.85 -7.52
CA LEU A 139 -3.21 -2.42 -7.70
C LEU A 139 -3.58 -2.13 -9.16
N LEU A 140 -4.48 -1.16 -9.35
CA LEU A 140 -4.71 -0.48 -10.63
C LEU A 140 -4.39 1.00 -10.42
N GLY A 141 -3.23 1.44 -10.93
CA GLY A 141 -2.69 2.75 -10.60
C GLY A 141 -2.43 2.86 -9.09
N ARG A 142 -3.16 3.74 -8.41
CA ARG A 142 -3.08 3.92 -6.94
C ARG A 142 -4.16 3.19 -6.14
N HIS A 143 -5.10 2.53 -6.82
CA HIS A 143 -6.26 1.93 -6.18
C HIS A 143 -6.03 0.45 -5.88
N VAL A 144 -6.32 0.02 -4.65
CA VAL A 144 -6.32 -1.39 -4.28
C VAL A 144 -7.56 -2.07 -4.82
N GLN A 145 -7.37 -3.09 -5.66
CA GLN A 145 -8.45 -3.93 -6.21
C GLN A 145 -8.56 -5.25 -5.45
N ARG A 146 -7.43 -5.74 -4.92
CA ARG A 146 -7.39 -6.95 -4.11
C ARG A 146 -6.27 -6.87 -3.09
N GLN A 147 -6.52 -7.38 -1.90
CA GLN A 147 -5.51 -7.60 -0.86
C GLN A 147 -5.55 -9.07 -0.43
N GLU A 148 -4.38 -9.68 -0.32
CA GLU A 148 -4.20 -11.05 0.17
C GLU A 148 -3.36 -11.03 1.44
N GLN A 149 -3.80 -11.79 2.45
CA GLN A 149 -3.01 -12.07 3.65
C GLN A 149 -2.47 -13.49 3.51
N LEU A 150 -1.16 -13.62 3.71
CA LEU A 150 -0.43 -14.88 3.59
C LEU A 150 -0.08 -15.41 4.97
N ASP A 151 -0.01 -16.73 5.11
CA ASP A 151 0.60 -17.36 6.29
C ASP A 151 2.13 -17.37 6.20
N ARG A 152 2.79 -17.96 7.19
CA ARG A 152 4.26 -18.02 7.25
C ARG A 152 4.90 -18.86 6.13
N SER A 153 4.13 -19.70 5.46
CA SER A 153 4.56 -20.49 4.30
C SER A 153 4.27 -19.80 2.96
N GLY A 154 3.66 -18.61 2.99
CA GLY A 154 3.29 -17.86 1.78
C GLY A 154 1.96 -18.28 1.18
N ARG A 155 1.19 -19.11 1.88
CA ARG A 155 -0.14 -19.51 1.41
C ARG A 155 -1.18 -18.46 1.74
N THR A 156 -2.04 -18.14 0.79
CA THR A 156 -3.15 -17.21 1.00
C THR A 156 -4.16 -17.79 1.98
N ILE A 157 -4.40 -17.08 3.09
CA ILE A 157 -5.37 -17.44 4.14
C ILE A 157 -6.59 -16.51 4.17
N LYS A 158 -6.48 -15.33 3.55
CA LYS A 158 -7.57 -14.38 3.39
C LYS A 158 -7.41 -13.60 2.09
N VAL A 159 -8.52 -13.43 1.38
CA VAL A 159 -8.64 -12.58 0.19
C VAL A 159 -9.65 -11.49 0.48
N ILE A 160 -9.30 -10.25 0.17
CA ILE A 160 -10.18 -9.10 0.24
C ILE A 160 -10.29 -8.55 -1.17
N ALA A 161 -11.46 -8.68 -1.78
CA ALA A 161 -11.77 -8.07 -3.08
C ALA A 161 -12.43 -6.71 -2.87
N ILE A 162 -11.96 -5.70 -3.61
CA ILE A 162 -12.40 -4.31 -3.52
C ILE A 162 -12.86 -3.85 -4.90
N GLY A 163 -14.05 -3.28 -4.96
CA GLY A 163 -14.73 -2.94 -6.20
C GLY A 163 -16.13 -3.54 -6.21
N TRP A 164 -17.05 -2.87 -6.91
CA TRP A 164 -18.44 -3.31 -6.98
C TRP A 164 -18.58 -4.64 -7.71
N ALA A 165 -19.30 -5.55 -7.08
CA ALA A 165 -19.72 -6.80 -7.70
C ALA A 165 -21.18 -7.11 -7.38
N ARG A 166 -21.89 -7.63 -8.38
CA ARG A 166 -23.17 -8.31 -8.19
C ARG A 166 -22.91 -9.70 -7.62
N GLN A 167 -23.92 -10.29 -6.96
CA GLN A 167 -23.85 -11.64 -6.38
C GLN A 167 -23.33 -12.70 -7.37
N SER A 168 -23.64 -12.55 -8.67
CA SER A 168 -23.27 -13.47 -9.75
C SER A 168 -21.93 -13.19 -10.42
N ALA A 169 -21.19 -12.16 -9.99
CA ALA A 169 -19.89 -11.88 -10.57
C ALA A 169 -18.90 -12.92 -10.05
N GLN A 170 -18.69 -13.93 -10.89
CA GLN A 170 -17.72 -15.00 -10.74
C GLN A 170 -16.32 -14.36 -10.73
N ASP A 171 -15.81 -14.03 -9.54
CA ASP A 171 -14.41 -13.62 -9.38
C ASP A 171 -13.54 -14.88 -9.51
N ASP A 172 -13.33 -15.34 -10.75
CA ASP A 172 -12.32 -16.33 -11.20
C ASP A 172 -12.08 -17.60 -10.38
N ASP A 173 -12.93 -17.98 -9.42
CA ASP A 173 -12.93 -19.28 -8.73
C ASP A 173 -14.17 -19.42 -7.85
N ASP A 174 -14.62 -20.67 -7.65
CA ASP A 174 -15.72 -21.16 -6.80
C ASP A 174 -15.82 -20.51 -5.40
N SER A 175 -16.34 -19.29 -5.31
CA SER A 175 -16.59 -18.60 -4.05
C SER A 175 -18.07 -18.69 -3.66
N ASP A 176 -18.33 -19.07 -2.40
CA ASP A 176 -19.69 -19.13 -1.83
C ASP A 176 -20.42 -17.77 -2.01
N ALA A 177 -21.63 -17.79 -2.58
CA ALA A 177 -22.45 -16.59 -2.80
C ALA A 177 -23.02 -16.04 -1.48
N SER A 178 -23.21 -14.71 -1.40
CA SER A 178 -23.88 -14.07 -0.25
C SER A 178 -25.40 -14.24 -0.30
N ASP A 179 -26.06 -14.34 0.85
CA ASP A 179 -27.52 -14.39 0.98
C ASP A 179 -28.20 -13.00 0.84
N LEU A 180 -27.44 -11.95 0.52
CA LEU A 180 -27.94 -10.57 0.45
C LEU A 180 -28.83 -10.22 -0.76
N GLY A 181 -29.14 -11.20 -1.63
CA GLY A 181 -29.87 -10.98 -2.87
C GLY A 181 -29.20 -9.95 -3.79
N ASP A 182 -29.99 -9.10 -4.44
CA ASP A 182 -29.53 -8.11 -5.45
C ASP A 182 -28.62 -6.98 -4.93
N ARG A 183 -28.27 -6.93 -3.63
CA ARG A 183 -27.48 -5.82 -3.09
C ARG A 183 -26.01 -5.96 -3.47
N PRO A 184 -25.45 -5.06 -4.31
CA PRO A 184 -24.06 -5.20 -4.70
C PRO A 184 -23.13 -4.94 -3.51
N ALA A 185 -22.06 -5.72 -3.46
CA ALA A 185 -21.02 -5.59 -2.45
C ALA A 185 -19.82 -4.86 -3.05
N TRP A 186 -19.30 -3.88 -2.30
CA TRP A 186 -18.10 -3.13 -2.67
C TRP A 186 -16.83 -3.75 -2.09
N ILE A 187 -16.90 -4.29 -0.87
CA ILE A 187 -15.80 -5.06 -0.29
C ILE A 187 -16.32 -6.44 0.06
N ARG A 188 -15.58 -7.47 -0.36
CA ARG A 188 -15.88 -8.87 -0.07
C ARG A 188 -14.66 -9.51 0.57
N VAL A 189 -14.84 -10.09 1.76
CA VAL A 189 -13.77 -10.70 2.54
C VAL A 189 -13.98 -12.20 2.58
N PHE A 190 -13.01 -12.94 2.06
CA PHE A 190 -13.00 -14.39 2.00
C PHE A 190 -11.94 -14.95 2.93
N LYS A 191 -12.30 -15.97 3.71
CA LYS A 191 -11.33 -16.85 4.36
C LYS A 191 -10.98 -17.97 3.40
N VAL A 192 -9.71 -18.33 3.32
CA VAL A 192 -9.23 -19.42 2.46
C VAL A 192 -8.86 -20.61 3.32
N SER A 193 -9.40 -21.79 2.99
CA SER A 193 -9.10 -23.03 3.69
C SER A 193 -7.73 -23.59 3.26
N PRO A 194 -7.16 -24.55 4.02
CA PRO A 194 -5.96 -25.28 3.57
C PRO A 194 -6.15 -26.07 2.27
N ALA A 195 -7.38 -26.27 1.79
CA ALA A 195 -7.64 -26.87 0.49
C ALA A 195 -7.77 -25.82 -0.64
N GLY A 196 -7.63 -24.53 -0.33
CA GLY A 196 -7.81 -23.43 -1.28
C GLY A 196 -9.25 -22.94 -1.41
N LYS A 197 -10.23 -23.61 -0.79
CA LYS A 197 -11.64 -23.19 -0.83
C LYS A 197 -11.81 -21.81 -0.19
N ARG A 198 -12.48 -20.90 -0.90
CA ARG A 198 -12.81 -19.55 -0.43
C ARG A 198 -14.22 -19.52 0.15
N THR A 199 -14.36 -19.05 1.38
CA THR A 199 -15.66 -18.83 2.03
C THR A 199 -15.81 -17.35 2.36
N LEU A 200 -16.89 -16.74 1.89
CA LEU A 200 -17.22 -15.35 2.21
C LEU A 200 -17.55 -15.25 3.71
N VAL A 201 -16.90 -14.33 4.43
CA VAL A 201 -17.05 -14.20 5.89
C VAL A 201 -17.44 -12.79 6.34
N ALA A 202 -17.23 -11.79 5.49
CA ALA A 202 -17.62 -10.41 5.77
C ALA A 202 -17.71 -9.61 4.48
N LEU A 203 -18.51 -8.55 4.49
CA LEU A 203 -18.72 -7.70 3.33
C LEU A 203 -19.18 -6.30 3.71
N ALA A 204 -18.91 -5.37 2.80
CA ALA A 204 -19.48 -4.03 2.77
C ALA A 204 -20.43 -3.95 1.56
N TRP A 205 -21.74 -3.83 1.82
CA TRP A 205 -22.76 -3.81 0.78
C TRP A 205 -23.58 -2.53 0.81
N ARG A 206 -24.20 -2.19 -0.32
CA ARG A 206 -25.02 -0.99 -0.40
C ARG A 206 -26.32 -1.15 0.39
N ARG A 207 -26.66 -0.13 1.19
CA ARG A 207 -27.91 -0.06 1.95
C ARG A 207 -29.13 0.09 1.03
N LYS A 208 -28.97 0.82 -0.06
CA LYS A 208 -30.01 1.12 -1.06
C LYS A 208 -29.69 0.44 -2.39
N ARG A 209 -30.71 0.11 -3.17
CA ARG A 209 -30.53 -0.41 -4.54
C ARG A 209 -29.95 0.68 -5.44
N PHE A 210 -29.19 0.27 -6.44
CA PHE A 210 -28.74 1.16 -7.51
C PHE A 210 -29.92 1.59 -8.39
N VAL A 211 -29.97 2.88 -8.73
CA VAL A 211 -30.84 3.37 -9.82
C VAL A 211 -30.18 3.05 -11.17
N GLU A 212 -28.84 3.15 -11.23
CA GLU A 212 -27.98 2.75 -12.35
C GLU A 212 -26.76 1.97 -11.83
N ALA A 213 -26.25 1.02 -12.60
CA ALA A 213 -25.10 0.22 -12.18
C ALA A 213 -23.87 1.12 -11.97
N PRO A 214 -23.15 1.03 -10.84
CA PRO A 214 -21.97 1.85 -10.61
C PRO A 214 -20.83 1.41 -11.54
N SER A 215 -19.91 2.31 -11.86
CA SER A 215 -18.61 1.87 -12.35
C SER A 215 -17.94 1.01 -11.28
N THR A 216 -17.25 -0.05 -11.67
CA THR A 216 -16.54 -0.94 -10.75
C THR A 216 -15.49 -0.23 -9.91
N THR A 217 -15.01 0.94 -10.37
CA THR A 217 -13.98 1.75 -9.72
C THR A 217 -14.53 2.84 -8.79
N ASP A 218 -15.83 3.12 -8.80
CA ASP A 218 -16.40 4.22 -8.01
C ASP A 218 -16.42 3.85 -6.53
N GLN A 219 -15.72 4.63 -5.71
CA GLN A 219 -15.74 4.45 -4.27
C GLN A 219 -17.08 4.97 -3.70
N PRO A 220 -17.87 4.14 -2.98
CA PRO A 220 -19.05 4.61 -2.25
C PRO A 220 -18.70 5.55 -1.12
N ASP A 221 -19.64 6.45 -0.83
CA ASP A 221 -19.71 7.14 0.45
C ASP A 221 -19.99 6.16 1.59
N ASP A 222 -19.37 6.42 2.74
CA ASP A 222 -19.45 5.54 3.92
C ASP A 222 -20.90 5.37 4.43
N ASN A 223 -21.76 6.38 4.25
CA ASN A 223 -23.16 6.37 4.68
C ASN A 223 -24.05 5.48 3.79
N GLU A 224 -23.59 5.12 2.60
CA GLU A 224 -24.30 4.23 1.69
C GLU A 224 -24.06 2.75 1.98
N LEU A 225 -23.09 2.43 2.84
CA LEU A 225 -22.66 1.07 3.11
C LEU A 225 -23.16 0.54 4.45
N ALA A 226 -23.55 -0.72 4.44
CA ALA A 226 -23.68 -1.56 5.62
C ALA A 226 -22.48 -2.52 5.68
N PHE A 227 -22.04 -2.86 6.89
CA PHE A 227 -20.84 -3.66 7.12
C PHE A 227 -21.17 -4.84 8.02
N GLY A 228 -20.97 -6.06 7.54
CA GLY A 228 -21.50 -7.22 8.24
C GLY A 228 -21.17 -8.55 7.60
N LEU A 229 -22.01 -9.54 7.94
CA LEU A 229 -21.85 -10.94 7.60
C LEU A 229 -22.63 -11.32 6.32
N PRO A 230 -22.30 -12.46 5.68
CA PRO A 230 -22.97 -12.95 4.46
C PRO A 230 -24.48 -13.14 4.56
N ASP A 231 -24.99 -13.39 5.77
CA ASP A 231 -26.41 -13.53 6.12
C ASP A 231 -27.15 -12.19 6.21
N GLY A 232 -26.45 -11.07 5.98
CA GLY A 232 -26.97 -9.71 6.06
C GLY A 232 -26.99 -9.09 7.46
N THR A 233 -26.50 -9.80 8.48
CA THR A 233 -26.34 -9.26 9.82
C THR A 233 -25.31 -8.14 9.82
N VAL A 234 -25.74 -6.92 10.16
CA VAL A 234 -24.84 -5.78 10.35
C VAL A 234 -24.07 -5.96 11.65
N LYS A 235 -22.75 -6.04 11.55
CA LYS A 235 -21.84 -6.27 12.70
C LYS A 235 -21.01 -5.05 13.06
N TRP A 236 -20.70 -4.19 12.08
CA TRP A 236 -19.88 -2.99 12.29
C TRP A 236 -20.66 -1.74 11.90
N THR A 237 -20.66 -0.74 12.79
CA THR A 237 -21.43 0.50 12.61
C THR A 237 -20.76 1.48 11.63
N THR A 238 -19.43 1.39 11.48
CA THR A 238 -18.65 2.32 10.64
C THR A 238 -17.66 1.57 9.73
N LYS A 239 -17.29 2.20 8.61
CA LYS A 239 -16.26 1.70 7.70
C LYS A 239 -14.94 1.50 8.44
N ALA A 240 -14.51 2.48 9.24
CA ALA A 240 -13.26 2.38 10.00
C ALA A 240 -13.23 1.14 10.92
N ALA A 241 -14.34 0.83 11.61
CA ALA A 241 -14.45 -0.36 12.44
C ALA A 241 -14.38 -1.65 11.61
N PHE A 242 -15.05 -1.69 10.45
CA PHE A 242 -14.99 -2.80 9.52
C PHE A 242 -13.57 -3.05 8.97
N LEU A 243 -12.92 -2.00 8.45
CA LEU A 243 -11.57 -2.07 7.89
C LEU A 243 -10.57 -2.54 8.95
N LYS A 244 -10.65 -2.00 10.18
CA LYS A 244 -9.80 -2.41 11.30
C LYS A 244 -10.03 -3.88 11.68
N ALA A 245 -11.29 -4.32 11.80
CA ALA A 245 -11.62 -5.68 12.20
C ALA A 245 -11.17 -6.73 11.18
N GLN A 246 -11.20 -6.38 9.89
CA GLN A 246 -10.82 -7.29 8.81
C GLN A 246 -9.35 -7.14 8.37
N ASN A 247 -8.64 -6.15 8.93
CA ASN A 247 -7.28 -5.76 8.55
C ASN A 247 -7.17 -5.42 7.06
N ILE A 248 -8.09 -4.56 6.60
CA ILE A 248 -8.17 -4.08 5.22
C ILE A 248 -7.40 -2.77 5.10
N ASP A 249 -6.51 -2.70 4.12
CA ASP A 249 -5.69 -1.53 3.82
C ASP A 249 -6.00 -1.01 2.41
N LEU A 250 -7.02 -0.15 2.32
CA LEU A 250 -7.49 0.41 1.05
C LEU A 250 -6.48 1.31 0.35
N ASN A 251 -5.46 1.77 1.07
CA ASN A 251 -4.42 2.67 0.55
C ASN A 251 -3.06 1.96 0.41
N ALA A 252 -3.02 0.65 0.67
CA ALA A 252 -1.80 -0.15 0.71
C ALA A 252 -0.65 0.49 1.51
N LYS A 253 -0.97 1.14 2.65
CA LYS A 253 0.01 1.74 3.57
C LYS A 253 1.06 0.75 4.06
N MET A 254 0.73 -0.54 4.15
CA MET A 254 1.68 -1.60 4.49
C MET A 254 2.85 -1.72 3.49
N LEU A 255 2.66 -1.25 2.26
CA LEU A 255 3.72 -1.16 1.25
C LEU A 255 4.67 0.03 1.47
N GLY A 256 4.47 0.85 2.51
CA GLY A 256 5.20 2.10 2.77
C GLY A 256 4.71 3.29 1.94
N GLU A 257 5.01 4.53 2.37
CA GLU A 257 4.39 5.79 1.88
C GLU A 257 4.65 6.15 0.40
N SER A 258 5.32 5.31 -0.39
CA SER A 258 5.54 5.52 -1.82
C SER A 258 4.65 4.62 -2.70
N ALA A 259 3.33 4.78 -2.60
CA ALA A 259 2.38 4.20 -3.55
C ALA A 259 2.18 5.05 -4.82
N ALA A 260 3.10 5.97 -5.12
CA ALA A 260 3.11 6.65 -6.41
C ALA A 260 3.85 5.77 -7.44
N PRO A 261 3.19 5.29 -8.51
CA PRO A 261 3.91 4.85 -9.69
C PRO A 261 4.75 6.04 -10.17
N VAL A 262 6.02 5.78 -10.49
CA VAL A 262 6.85 6.73 -11.22
C VAL A 262 6.15 6.90 -12.56
N ALA A 263 5.65 8.11 -12.83
CA ALA A 263 5.08 8.45 -14.12
C ALA A 263 6.06 8.03 -15.22
N LYS A 264 5.57 7.36 -16.26
CA LYS A 264 6.36 7.13 -17.48
C LYS A 264 6.86 8.50 -17.95
N GLN A 265 8.18 8.65 -18.06
CA GLN A 265 8.78 9.65 -18.93
C GLN A 265 8.82 9.08 -20.34
#